data_AF-A0A9D6H5B1-F1
#
_entry.id   AF-A0A9D6H5B1-F1
#
_cell.length_a   1.000
_cell.length_b   1.000
_cell.length_c   1.000
_cell.angle_alpha   90.00
_cell.angle_beta   90.00
_cell.angle_gamma   90.00
#
_symmetry.space_group_name_H-M   'P 1'
#
loop_
_entity.id
_entity.type
_entity.pdbx_description
1 polymer ?
#
loop_
_entity_poly.entity_id
_entity_poly.type
_entity_poly.pdbx_seq_one_letter_code
_entity_poly.pdbx_strand_id
1 'polypeptide(L)'
;MLSSRTSLILVAAAAVAASSVASASAQIAYTDSKGRQWRQVHTTTARKWTQVEAVCPTDGETPCDGLVGAQNVTGFIWASRQDVIELLSEWIPAITATGEAGGAQYTLEGLGFFEVFQETSFSCTVVGCSFGLSGWTSTLVPGNPKSAYSPAIGAGYNPNYGTFTANITAPIGEISAYRGVWLYIPAAAPSCPADLSGDGTVGPADLAALLNAWGTAAAAADLNGNGVVDASDLTAMLSAWGGC
;
A
#
# COMPACT_ATOMS: atom_id res chain seq x y z
N MET A 1 -14.83 34.74 -60.12
CA MET A 1 -15.00 34.69 -58.64
C MET A 1 -14.52 33.31 -58.21
N LEU A 2 -13.38 33.28 -57.53
CA LEU A 2 -12.56 32.09 -57.26
C LEU A 2 -13.15 31.23 -56.13
N SER A 3 -13.03 29.92 -56.36
CA SER A 3 -13.06 28.76 -55.44
C SER A 3 -12.63 29.02 -53.99
N SER A 4 -13.33 28.42 -53.02
CA SER A 4 -12.70 27.48 -52.08
C SER A 4 -13.74 26.70 -51.27
N ARG A 5 -13.65 25.36 -51.36
CA ARG A 5 -14.34 24.39 -50.51
C ARG A 5 -13.58 24.30 -49.18
N THR A 6 -14.23 24.54 -48.05
CA THR A 6 -13.67 24.22 -46.74
C THR A 6 -14.49 23.10 -46.11
N SER A 7 -14.02 21.87 -46.33
CA SER A 7 -14.50 20.66 -45.69
C SER A 7 -14.27 20.75 -44.17
N LEU A 8 -15.34 20.69 -43.37
CA LEU A 8 -15.22 20.40 -41.95
C LEU A 8 -14.83 18.92 -41.79
N ILE A 9 -13.58 18.67 -41.42
CA ILE A 9 -13.13 17.35 -40.96
C ILE A 9 -13.57 17.22 -39.51
N LEU A 10 -14.62 16.42 -39.27
CA LEU A 10 -14.99 15.94 -37.94
C LEU A 10 -13.90 14.94 -37.50
N VAL A 11 -12.97 15.34 -36.64
CA VAL A 11 -12.08 14.40 -35.96
C VAL A 11 -12.84 13.80 -34.80
N ALA A 12 -13.53 12.69 -35.06
CA ALA A 12 -14.03 11.82 -34.01
C ALA A 12 -12.83 11.07 -33.40
N ALA A 13 -12.28 11.61 -32.32
CA ALA A 13 -11.34 10.87 -31.48
C ALA A 13 -12.12 9.85 -30.65
N ALA A 14 -12.41 8.70 -31.25
CA ALA A 14 -12.84 7.51 -30.52
C ALA A 14 -11.63 6.98 -29.75
N ALA A 15 -11.48 7.40 -28.48
CA ALA A 15 -10.56 6.74 -27.57
C ALA A 15 -11.14 5.37 -27.23
N VAL A 16 -10.53 4.35 -27.84
CA VAL A 16 -10.77 2.92 -27.56
C VAL A 16 -10.61 2.70 -26.05
N ALA A 17 -11.65 2.21 -25.40
CA ALA A 17 -11.58 1.70 -24.05
C ALA A 17 -10.66 0.46 -24.06
N ALA A 18 -9.37 0.67 -23.81
CA ALA A 18 -8.47 -0.41 -23.47
C ALA A 18 -8.82 -0.86 -22.04
N SER A 19 -9.63 -1.91 -21.93
CA SER A 19 -9.75 -2.67 -20.69
C SER A 19 -8.43 -3.42 -20.47
N SER A 20 -7.39 -2.70 -20.04
CA SER A 20 -6.21 -3.36 -19.50
C SER A 20 -6.60 -3.88 -18.12
N VAL A 21 -6.71 -5.21 -18.00
CA VAL A 21 -6.51 -5.83 -16.69
C VAL A 21 -5.05 -5.54 -16.36
N ALA A 22 -4.81 -4.43 -15.65
CA ALA A 22 -3.49 -4.09 -15.17
C ALA A 22 -3.02 -5.26 -14.30
N SER A 23 -1.86 -5.83 -14.62
CA SER A 23 -1.23 -6.83 -13.76
C SER A 23 -1.12 -6.28 -12.33
N ALA A 24 -1.24 -7.13 -11.32
CA ALA A 24 -1.13 -6.70 -9.91
C ALA A 24 0.16 -5.89 -9.63
N SER A 25 1.25 -6.18 -10.35
CA SER A 25 2.51 -5.42 -10.30
C SER A 25 2.46 -4.01 -10.92
N ALA A 26 1.58 -3.77 -11.91
CA ALA A 26 1.41 -2.47 -12.57
C ALA A 26 0.60 -1.46 -11.72
N GLN A 27 0.22 -1.85 -10.50
CA GLN A 27 -0.55 -1.02 -9.57
C GLN A 27 0.27 -0.64 -8.33
N ILE A 28 1.48 -1.17 -8.17
CA ILE A 28 2.38 -0.79 -7.07
C ILE A 28 2.92 0.61 -7.35
N ALA A 29 2.71 1.51 -6.41
CA ALA A 29 3.21 2.88 -6.41
C ALA A 29 4.62 2.94 -5.81
N TYR A 30 4.80 2.29 -4.66
CA TYR A 30 5.96 2.50 -3.81
C TYR A 30 6.30 1.25 -3.00
N THR A 31 7.58 1.04 -2.71
CA THR A 31 8.02 0.06 -1.71
C THR A 31 8.65 0.83 -0.56
N ASP A 32 8.10 0.69 0.64
CA ASP A 32 8.57 1.43 1.79
C ASP A 32 9.81 0.80 2.44
N SER A 33 10.40 1.48 3.41
CA SER A 33 11.59 1.02 4.13
C SER A 33 11.40 -0.30 4.89
N LYS A 34 10.14 -0.69 5.15
CA LYS A 34 9.79 -2.00 5.73
C LYS A 34 9.62 -3.09 4.67
N GLY A 35 9.73 -2.75 3.39
CA GLY A 35 9.55 -3.67 2.27
C GLY A 35 8.08 -3.89 1.86
N ARG A 36 7.12 -3.14 2.42
CA ARG A 36 5.71 -3.22 2.03
C ARG A 36 5.55 -2.58 0.65
N GLN A 37 4.83 -3.25 -0.24
CA GLN A 37 4.56 -2.76 -1.59
C GLN A 37 3.19 -2.09 -1.63
N TRP A 38 3.19 -0.77 -1.62
CA TRP A 38 2.00 0.07 -1.58
C TRP A 38 1.38 0.23 -2.95
N ARG A 39 0.06 0.09 -3.01
CA ARG A 39 -0.72 0.26 -4.22
C ARG A 39 -1.09 1.72 -4.48
N GLN A 40 -1.23 2.08 -5.76
CA GLN A 40 -1.87 3.32 -6.20
C GLN A 40 -3.30 3.45 -5.65
N VAL A 41 -3.53 4.48 -4.82
CA VAL A 41 -4.80 4.70 -4.12
C VAL A 41 -5.93 5.13 -5.07
N HIS A 42 -5.64 5.94 -6.09
CA HIS A 42 -6.64 6.49 -7.02
C HIS A 42 -7.47 5.42 -7.76
N THR A 43 -6.92 4.21 -7.88
CA THR A 43 -7.49 3.09 -8.64
C THR A 43 -8.78 2.55 -8.03
N THR A 44 -9.00 2.78 -6.74
CA THR A 44 -10.14 2.27 -5.95
C THR A 44 -11.09 3.39 -5.49
N THR A 45 -11.08 4.53 -6.18
CA THR A 45 -11.96 5.66 -5.88
C THR A 45 -13.46 5.35 -6.06
N ALA A 46 -14.31 6.24 -5.52
CA ALA A 46 -15.77 6.13 -5.58
C ALA A 46 -16.31 4.86 -4.90
N ARG A 47 -15.79 4.55 -3.71
CA ARG A 47 -16.23 3.41 -2.88
C ARG A 47 -16.61 3.87 -1.48
N LYS A 48 -17.63 3.21 -0.92
CA LYS A 48 -17.94 3.28 0.51
C LYS A 48 -16.96 2.43 1.27
N TRP A 49 -16.71 2.79 2.53
CA TRP A 49 -15.89 1.97 3.41
C TRP A 49 -16.48 0.56 3.58
N THR A 50 -17.80 0.45 3.74
CA THR A 50 -18.49 -0.86 3.88
C THR A 50 -18.41 -1.73 2.63
N GLN A 51 -18.15 -1.14 1.44
CA GLN A 51 -17.93 -1.92 0.23
C GLN A 51 -16.53 -2.54 0.19
N VAL A 52 -15.56 -1.90 0.86
CA VAL A 52 -14.20 -2.42 1.01
C VAL A 52 -14.20 -3.51 2.08
N GLU A 53 -14.86 -3.26 3.21
CA GLU A 53 -15.00 -4.23 4.33
C GLU A 53 -15.61 -5.57 3.89
N ALA A 54 -16.50 -5.57 2.89
CA ALA A 54 -17.09 -6.79 2.37
C ALA A 54 -16.07 -7.77 1.74
N VAL A 55 -14.86 -7.30 1.44
CA VAL A 55 -13.80 -8.01 0.71
C VAL A 55 -12.48 -8.02 1.49
N CYS A 56 -12.26 -7.00 2.30
CA CYS A 56 -11.05 -6.78 3.07
C CYS A 56 -11.37 -6.81 4.57
N PRO A 57 -10.75 -7.72 5.34
CA PRO A 57 -10.80 -7.67 6.80
C PRO A 57 -10.31 -6.32 7.35
N THR A 58 -10.84 -5.94 8.51
CA THR A 58 -10.56 -4.63 9.14
C THR A 58 -9.47 -4.69 10.20
N ASP A 59 -8.77 -5.82 10.31
CA ASP A 59 -7.73 -6.05 11.30
C ASP A 59 -6.39 -5.38 10.94
N GLY A 60 -6.20 -5.00 9.67
CA GLY A 60 -4.93 -4.43 9.19
C GLY A 60 -3.83 -5.48 9.00
N GLU A 61 -4.19 -6.76 8.98
CA GLU A 61 -3.24 -7.88 8.93
C GLU A 61 -3.67 -8.94 7.91
N THR A 62 -4.95 -9.28 7.87
CA THR A 62 -5.44 -10.34 6.98
C THR A 62 -5.60 -9.80 5.56
N PRO A 63 -5.07 -10.50 4.54
CA PRO A 63 -5.25 -10.09 3.15
C PRO A 63 -6.72 -10.07 2.72
N CYS A 64 -7.06 -9.10 1.89
CA CYS A 64 -8.32 -9.06 1.16
C CYS A 64 -8.45 -10.27 0.24
N ASP A 65 -9.70 -10.68 -0.03
CA ASP A 65 -10.01 -11.71 -1.02
C ASP A 65 -11.18 -11.29 -1.92
N GLY A 66 -10.84 -10.72 -3.08
CA GLY A 66 -11.80 -10.39 -4.13
C GLY A 66 -11.58 -9.03 -4.79
N LEU A 67 -12.69 -8.38 -5.14
CA LEU A 67 -12.70 -7.16 -5.96
C LEU A 67 -13.27 -5.97 -5.21
N VAL A 68 -12.58 -4.83 -5.25
CA VAL A 68 -13.13 -3.53 -4.85
C VAL A 68 -13.55 -2.77 -6.10
N GLY A 69 -14.84 -2.88 -6.45
CA GLY A 69 -15.34 -2.44 -7.75
C GLY A 69 -14.76 -3.29 -8.88
N ALA A 70 -14.06 -2.67 -9.84
CA ALA A 70 -13.38 -3.38 -10.93
C ALA A 70 -11.94 -3.81 -10.59
N GLN A 71 -11.44 -3.45 -9.40
CA GLN A 71 -10.05 -3.67 -9.05
C GLN A 71 -9.88 -4.95 -8.25
N ASN A 72 -9.03 -5.87 -8.72
CA ASN A 72 -8.63 -7.02 -7.94
C ASN A 72 -7.68 -6.58 -6.81
N VAL A 73 -8.05 -6.90 -5.58
CA VAL A 73 -7.29 -6.58 -4.36
C VAL A 73 -6.89 -7.82 -3.59
N THR A 74 -7.09 -9.02 -4.13
CA THR A 74 -6.71 -10.27 -3.46
C THR A 74 -5.21 -10.26 -3.12
N GLY A 75 -4.90 -10.60 -1.87
CA GLY A 75 -3.52 -10.64 -1.36
C GLY A 75 -2.98 -9.31 -0.83
N PHE A 76 -3.70 -8.19 -1.02
CA PHE A 76 -3.36 -6.92 -0.37
C PHE A 76 -3.95 -6.86 1.04
N ILE A 77 -3.23 -6.26 1.97
CA ILE A 77 -3.71 -5.91 3.29
C ILE A 77 -4.36 -4.52 3.23
N TRP A 78 -5.53 -4.37 3.87
CA TRP A 78 -6.17 -3.08 4.06
C TRP A 78 -5.51 -2.31 5.19
N ALA A 79 -4.66 -1.35 4.81
CA ALA A 79 -3.81 -0.63 5.74
C ALA A 79 -4.60 0.00 6.88
N SER A 80 -4.10 -0.18 8.10
CA SER A 80 -4.59 0.54 9.26
C SER A 80 -4.20 2.03 9.19
N ARG A 81 -4.79 2.85 10.06
CA ARG A 81 -4.35 4.24 10.25
C ARG A 81 -2.87 4.30 10.63
N GLN A 82 -2.40 3.35 11.44
CA GLN A 82 -1.01 3.35 11.88
C GLN A 82 -0.06 3.02 10.72
N ASP A 83 -0.41 2.07 9.85
CA ASP A 83 0.39 1.74 8.67
C ASP A 83 0.59 2.94 7.75
N VAL A 84 -0.47 3.71 7.53
CA VAL A 84 -0.38 4.93 6.70
C VAL A 84 0.44 6.01 7.40
N ILE A 85 0.36 6.16 8.72
CA ILE A 85 1.25 7.10 9.44
C ILE A 85 2.72 6.72 9.24
N GLU A 86 3.04 5.43 9.33
CA GLU A 86 4.40 4.96 9.10
C GLU A 86 4.87 5.22 7.67
N LEU A 87 4.03 4.92 6.66
CA LEU A 87 4.33 5.25 5.27
C LEU A 87 4.62 6.74 5.10
N LEU A 88 3.71 7.59 5.55
CA LEU A 88 3.84 9.04 5.36
C LEU A 88 5.03 9.62 6.14
N SER A 89 5.45 8.98 7.23
CA SER A 89 6.60 9.41 8.02
C SER A 89 7.94 9.33 7.27
N GLU A 90 8.02 8.58 6.17
CA GLU A 90 9.22 8.53 5.33
C GLU A 90 9.47 9.85 4.60
N TRP A 91 8.41 10.58 4.24
CA TRP A 91 8.53 11.94 3.71
C TRP A 91 8.61 12.97 4.84
N ILE A 92 7.80 12.78 5.88
CA ILE A 92 7.64 13.77 6.94
C ILE A 92 7.57 13.13 8.34
N PRO A 93 8.72 12.96 9.01
CA PRO A 93 8.79 12.28 10.31
C PRO A 93 7.88 12.89 11.39
N ALA A 94 7.57 14.19 11.29
CA ALA A 94 6.71 14.92 12.22
C ALA A 94 5.28 14.36 12.33
N ILE A 95 4.78 13.63 11.31
CA ILE A 95 3.41 13.07 11.34
C ILE A 95 3.23 12.03 12.44
N THR A 96 4.32 11.40 12.90
CA THR A 96 4.28 10.37 13.95
C THR A 96 3.83 10.92 15.32
N ALA A 97 3.99 12.22 15.56
CA ALA A 97 3.66 12.83 16.85
C ALA A 97 2.14 13.07 17.05
N THR A 98 1.45 13.50 15.99
CA THR A 98 0.06 13.99 16.07
C THR A 98 -0.87 13.32 15.06
N GLY A 99 -0.31 12.60 14.07
CA GLY A 99 -1.01 12.17 12.88
C GLY A 99 -1.22 13.28 11.86
N GLU A 100 -0.67 14.48 12.04
CA GLU A 100 -0.85 15.61 11.12
C GLU A 100 0.40 16.48 11.03
N ALA A 101 0.77 16.87 9.82
CA ALA A 101 1.77 17.91 9.56
C ALA A 101 1.31 18.76 8.37
N GLY A 102 1.48 20.07 8.47
CA GLY A 102 1.04 20.99 7.43
C GLY A 102 1.75 22.34 7.45
N GLY A 103 1.83 22.98 6.28
CA GLY A 103 2.48 24.28 6.10
C GLY A 103 3.28 24.36 4.80
N ALA A 104 3.74 25.57 4.48
CA ALA A 104 4.54 25.81 3.27
C ALA A 104 5.87 25.04 3.29
N GLN A 105 6.42 24.74 4.47
CA GLN A 105 7.65 23.97 4.63
C GLN A 105 7.54 22.51 4.20
N TYR A 106 6.32 21.95 4.07
CA TYR A 106 6.11 20.57 3.62
C TYR A 106 5.73 20.47 2.14
N THR A 107 5.78 21.60 1.40
CA THR A 107 5.32 21.66 0.01
C THR A 107 6.16 20.76 -0.88
N LEU A 108 7.49 20.74 -0.71
CA LEU A 108 8.38 19.94 -1.55
C LEU A 108 8.22 18.45 -1.28
N GLU A 109 8.12 18.06 -0.02
CA GLU A 109 7.88 16.67 0.40
C GLU A 109 6.53 16.18 -0.12
N GLY A 110 5.49 17.02 -0.01
CA GLY A 110 4.17 16.75 -0.56
C GLY A 110 4.19 16.55 -2.08
N LEU A 111 4.90 17.41 -2.82
CA LEU A 111 5.04 17.26 -4.26
C LEU A 111 5.86 16.02 -4.64
N GLY A 112 6.93 15.73 -3.92
CA GLY A 112 7.73 14.51 -4.10
C GLY A 112 6.93 13.23 -3.84
N PHE A 113 5.99 13.26 -2.89
CA PHE A 113 5.03 12.17 -2.69
C PHE A 113 4.17 11.92 -3.95
N PHE A 114 3.74 12.99 -4.63
CA PHE A 114 2.96 12.89 -5.87
C PHE A 114 3.77 12.48 -7.11
N GLU A 115 5.09 12.44 -7.04
CA GLU A 115 5.91 11.80 -8.08
C GLU A 115 5.78 10.27 -8.07
N VAL A 116 5.33 9.71 -6.95
CA VAL A 116 5.22 8.26 -6.71
C VAL A 116 3.76 7.82 -6.69
N PHE A 117 2.91 8.55 -5.97
CA PHE A 117 1.47 8.30 -5.90
C PHE A 117 0.70 9.25 -6.79
N GLN A 118 -0.16 8.70 -7.66
CA GLN A 118 -1.07 9.51 -8.45
C GLN A 118 -2.20 10.05 -7.56
N GLU A 119 -2.49 11.33 -7.73
CA GLU A 119 -3.49 12.05 -7.00
C GLU A 119 -4.92 11.52 -7.25
N THR A 120 -5.78 11.60 -6.24
CA THR A 120 -7.21 11.31 -6.40
C THR A 120 -7.98 12.57 -6.79
N SER A 121 -7.39 13.75 -6.59
CA SER A 121 -7.95 15.05 -6.94
C SER A 121 -6.84 15.98 -7.42
N PHE A 122 -7.13 16.72 -8.48
CA PHE A 122 -6.22 17.68 -9.10
C PHE A 122 -6.99 18.92 -9.52
N SER A 123 -6.39 20.10 -9.31
CA SER A 123 -6.95 21.37 -9.76
C SER A 123 -5.83 22.34 -10.11
N CYS A 124 -5.93 23.00 -11.27
CA CYS A 124 -5.05 24.10 -11.64
C CYS A 124 -5.86 25.36 -11.93
N THR A 125 -5.29 26.48 -11.54
CA THR A 125 -5.74 27.81 -11.89
C THR A 125 -4.59 28.57 -12.57
N VAL A 126 -4.86 29.79 -13.02
CA VAL A 126 -3.81 30.66 -13.58
C VAL A 126 -2.70 30.99 -12.59
N VAL A 127 -2.95 30.86 -11.27
CA VAL A 127 -1.96 31.19 -10.25
C VAL A 127 -1.20 29.98 -9.71
N GLY A 128 -1.68 28.75 -9.93
CA GLY A 128 -0.98 27.53 -9.53
C GLY A 128 -1.85 26.27 -9.53
N CYS A 129 -1.21 25.16 -9.19
CA CYS A 129 -1.82 23.83 -9.16
C CYS A 129 -1.79 23.23 -7.75
N SER A 130 -2.78 22.37 -7.52
CA SER A 130 -3.11 21.73 -6.27
C SER A 130 -3.38 20.25 -6.52
N PHE A 131 -2.70 19.41 -5.76
CA PHE A 131 -2.81 17.95 -5.79
C PHE A 131 -3.38 17.50 -4.45
N GLY A 132 -4.20 16.46 -4.48
CA GLY A 132 -4.79 15.87 -3.30
C GLY A 132 -4.99 14.37 -3.47
N LEU A 133 -4.63 13.61 -2.46
CA LEU A 133 -4.91 12.18 -2.37
C LEU A 133 -5.61 11.91 -1.04
N SER A 134 -6.68 11.13 -1.06
CA SER A 134 -7.27 10.59 0.16
C SER A 134 -7.66 9.13 -0.03
N GLY A 135 -7.63 8.35 1.03
CA GLY A 135 -7.99 6.94 0.98
C GLY A 135 -8.50 6.43 2.30
N TRP A 136 -9.41 5.45 2.26
CA TRP A 136 -9.89 4.74 3.44
C TRP A 136 -8.80 3.86 4.04
N THR A 137 -8.71 3.83 5.37
CA THR A 137 -8.01 2.79 6.13
C THR A 137 -9.01 1.80 6.72
N SER A 138 -8.52 0.64 7.17
CA SER A 138 -9.31 -0.37 7.89
C SER A 138 -9.76 0.10 9.28
N THR A 139 -9.22 1.22 9.77
CA THR A 139 -9.41 1.67 11.16
C THR A 139 -10.66 2.57 11.29
N LEU A 140 -11.63 2.10 12.08
CA LEU A 140 -12.75 2.90 12.54
C LEU A 140 -12.32 3.96 13.56
N VAL A 141 -13.07 5.05 13.64
CA VAL A 141 -12.83 6.11 14.63
C VAL A 141 -13.29 5.64 16.02
N PRO A 142 -12.42 5.64 17.04
CA PRO A 142 -12.81 5.27 18.39
C PRO A 142 -13.99 6.10 18.90
N GLY A 143 -15.02 5.43 19.43
CA GLY A 143 -16.24 6.08 19.91
C GLY A 143 -17.19 6.57 18.81
N ASN A 144 -16.85 6.40 17.52
CA ASN A 144 -17.74 6.72 16.40
C ASN A 144 -17.67 5.62 15.32
N PRO A 145 -18.42 4.52 15.48
CA PRO A 145 -18.38 3.38 14.56
C PRO A 145 -18.99 3.70 13.18
N LYS A 146 -19.56 4.90 12.98
CA LYS A 146 -20.09 5.35 11.68
C LYS A 146 -19.06 6.11 10.85
N SER A 147 -17.85 6.29 11.38
CA SER A 147 -16.76 6.95 10.68
C SER A 147 -15.51 6.09 10.70
N ALA A 148 -14.76 6.13 9.61
CA ALA A 148 -13.42 5.58 9.52
C ALA A 148 -12.41 6.69 9.26
N TYR A 149 -11.14 6.40 9.57
CA TYR A 149 -10.07 7.30 9.17
C TYR A 149 -9.87 7.22 7.65
N SER A 150 -9.68 8.39 7.05
CA SER A 150 -9.36 8.53 5.65
C SER A 150 -8.19 9.49 5.47
N PRO A 151 -6.95 9.06 5.76
CA PRO A 151 -5.78 9.90 5.63
C PRO A 151 -5.75 10.61 4.27
N ALA A 152 -5.36 11.88 4.29
CA ALA A 152 -5.21 12.70 3.09
C ALA A 152 -3.88 13.44 3.06
N ILE A 153 -3.38 13.61 1.84
CA ILE A 153 -2.17 14.33 1.49
C ILE A 153 -2.56 15.40 0.49
N GLY A 154 -1.99 16.60 0.62
CA GLY A 154 -2.19 17.69 -0.31
C GLY A 154 -0.88 18.44 -0.54
N ALA A 155 -0.67 18.91 -1.76
CA ALA A 155 0.48 19.74 -2.09
C ALA A 155 0.14 20.74 -3.20
N GLY A 156 0.80 21.89 -3.24
CA GLY A 156 0.59 22.86 -4.31
C GLY A 156 1.56 24.04 -4.25
N TYR A 157 1.78 24.68 -5.41
CA TYR A 157 2.70 25.82 -5.57
C TYR A 157 2.04 27.19 -5.36
N ASN A 158 0.71 27.28 -5.40
CA ASN A 158 0.01 28.52 -5.09
C ASN A 158 -1.40 28.29 -4.52
N PRO A 159 -1.63 28.60 -3.22
CA PRO A 159 -0.60 28.96 -2.24
C PRO A 159 0.44 27.83 -2.11
N ASN A 160 1.67 28.13 -1.70
CA ASN A 160 2.61 27.07 -1.35
C ASN A 160 2.10 26.37 -0.10
N TYR A 161 1.70 25.11 -0.22
CA TYR A 161 1.29 24.29 0.91
C TYR A 161 1.67 22.83 0.69
N GLY A 162 2.03 22.16 1.78
CA GLY A 162 2.02 20.71 1.90
C GLY A 162 1.22 20.32 3.13
N THR A 163 0.42 19.26 3.02
CA THR A 163 -0.36 18.70 4.11
C THR A 163 -0.29 17.18 4.07
N PHE A 164 -0.19 16.58 5.24
CA PHE A 164 -0.25 15.15 5.43
C PHE A 164 -1.03 14.91 6.72
N THR A 165 -2.18 14.24 6.61
CA THR A 165 -3.17 14.21 7.69
C THR A 165 -3.76 12.82 7.78
N ALA A 166 -3.45 12.08 8.85
CA ALA A 166 -3.96 10.74 9.13
C ALA A 166 -5.22 10.72 9.99
N ASN A 167 -5.67 11.89 10.50
CA ASN A 167 -6.83 12.00 11.40
C ASN A 167 -8.11 12.42 10.71
N ILE A 168 -8.09 12.68 9.39
CA ILE A 168 -9.32 12.99 8.67
C ILE A 168 -10.26 11.80 8.84
N THR A 169 -11.49 12.10 9.24
CA THR A 169 -12.53 11.11 9.40
C THR A 169 -13.58 11.34 8.34
N ALA A 170 -14.18 10.26 7.85
CA ALA A 170 -15.30 10.36 6.92
C ALA A 170 -16.37 9.30 7.23
N PRO A 171 -17.64 9.58 6.93
CA PRO A 171 -18.73 8.63 7.14
C PRO A 171 -18.56 7.37 6.30
N ILE A 172 -18.68 6.18 6.90
CA ILE A 172 -18.43 4.90 6.23
C ILE A 172 -19.39 4.61 5.06
N GLY A 173 -20.56 5.26 5.05
CA GLY A 173 -21.59 5.13 4.01
C GLY A 173 -21.46 6.10 2.83
N GLU A 174 -20.48 7.01 2.87
CA GLU A 174 -20.28 8.05 1.85
C GLU A 174 -19.48 7.51 0.65
N ILE A 175 -19.91 7.89 -0.56
CA ILE A 175 -19.14 7.71 -1.79
C ILE A 175 -18.44 9.03 -2.09
N SER A 176 -17.13 8.99 -2.31
CA SER A 176 -16.35 10.14 -2.78
C SER A 176 -15.52 9.76 -3.99
N ALA A 177 -15.60 10.58 -5.05
CA ALA A 177 -14.78 10.42 -6.25
C ALA A 177 -13.29 10.65 -5.99
N TYR A 178 -12.94 11.29 -4.87
CA TYR A 178 -11.59 11.67 -4.51
C TYR A 178 -11.01 10.81 -3.37
N ARG A 179 -11.70 9.73 -2.98
CA ARG A 179 -11.27 8.83 -1.89
C ARG A 179 -11.13 7.41 -2.39
N GLY A 180 -9.89 6.93 -2.43
CA GLY A 180 -9.54 5.53 -2.73
C GLY A 180 -9.42 4.67 -1.48
N VAL A 181 -8.55 3.68 -1.53
CA VAL A 181 -8.25 2.75 -0.42
C VAL A 181 -6.74 2.58 -0.29
N TRP A 182 -6.23 2.66 0.94
CA TRP A 182 -4.84 2.38 1.25
C TRP A 182 -4.62 0.87 1.35
N LEU A 183 -3.85 0.33 0.42
CA LEU A 183 -3.59 -1.11 0.29
C LEU A 183 -2.09 -1.34 0.13
N TYR A 184 -1.56 -2.34 0.79
CA TYR A 184 -0.19 -2.80 0.57
C TYR A 184 -0.11 -4.31 0.54
N ILE A 185 0.88 -4.85 -0.16
CA ILE A 185 1.32 -6.23 0.03
C ILE A 185 2.36 -6.19 1.15
N PRO A 186 2.23 -7.02 2.20
CA PRO A 186 3.25 -7.06 3.25
C PRO A 186 4.60 -7.36 2.61
N ALA A 187 5.67 -6.92 3.28
CA ALA A 187 7.00 -7.38 2.86
C ALA A 187 6.97 -8.89 2.76
N ALA A 188 7.60 -9.44 1.70
CA ALA A 188 7.86 -10.86 1.69
C ALA A 188 8.53 -11.17 3.02
N ALA A 189 7.93 -12.06 3.81
CA ALA A 189 8.55 -12.50 5.05
C ALA A 189 10.01 -12.82 4.71
N PRO A 190 11.00 -12.30 5.48
CA PRO A 190 12.37 -12.71 5.25
C PRO A 190 12.34 -14.23 5.17
N SER A 191 12.92 -14.79 4.11
CA SER A 191 12.96 -16.24 4.03
C SER A 191 13.61 -16.70 5.33
N CYS A 192 12.86 -17.45 6.12
CA CYS A 192 13.37 -18.11 7.30
C CYS A 192 13.52 -19.59 6.97
N PRO A 193 14.53 -19.98 6.17
CA PRO A 193 14.82 -21.39 5.95
C PRO A 193 14.92 -22.18 7.26
N ALA A 194 15.36 -21.52 8.33
CA ALA A 194 15.52 -22.10 9.65
C ALA A 194 14.22 -22.18 10.48
N ASP A 195 13.10 -21.58 10.05
CA ASP A 195 11.79 -21.80 10.68
C ASP A 195 11.18 -23.07 10.07
N LEU A 196 11.58 -24.21 10.62
CA LEU A 196 11.18 -25.54 10.18
C LEU A 196 9.77 -25.91 10.68
N SER A 197 9.28 -25.20 11.69
CA SER A 197 7.97 -25.41 12.29
C SER A 197 6.87 -24.57 11.64
N GLY A 198 7.24 -23.48 10.97
CA GLY A 198 6.35 -22.53 10.32
C GLY A 198 5.60 -21.63 11.31
N ASP A 199 6.16 -21.40 12.50
CA ASP A 199 5.52 -20.62 13.57
C ASP A 199 5.89 -19.12 13.55
N GLY A 200 6.72 -18.71 12.59
CA GLY A 200 7.18 -17.34 12.43
C GLY A 200 8.38 -16.99 13.31
N THR A 201 8.98 -17.98 13.99
CA THR A 201 10.21 -17.79 14.77
C THR A 201 11.18 -18.94 14.55
N VAL A 202 12.48 -18.66 14.64
CA VAL A 202 13.52 -19.69 14.69
C VAL A 202 13.87 -19.92 16.16
N GLY A 203 13.44 -21.06 16.68
CA GLY A 203 13.52 -21.37 18.09
C GLY A 203 13.63 -22.86 18.42
N PRO A 204 13.26 -23.25 19.65
CA PRO A 204 13.40 -24.63 20.11
C PRO A 204 12.60 -25.65 19.29
N ALA A 205 11.46 -25.25 18.71
CA ALA A 205 10.65 -26.12 17.87
C ALA A 205 11.39 -26.50 16.58
N ASP A 206 12.05 -25.52 15.96
CA ASP A 206 12.84 -25.73 14.73
C ASP A 206 14.11 -26.50 15.03
N LEU A 207 14.76 -26.24 16.16
CA LEU A 207 15.91 -27.02 16.60
C LEU A 207 15.55 -28.50 16.76
N ALA A 208 14.40 -28.80 17.36
CA ALA A 208 13.92 -30.17 17.47
C ALA A 208 13.65 -30.78 16.08
N ALA A 209 13.07 -30.03 15.15
CA ALA A 209 12.85 -30.47 13.78
C ALA A 209 14.17 -30.76 13.03
N LEU A 210 15.19 -29.91 13.18
CA LEU A 210 16.51 -30.09 12.58
C LEU A 210 17.22 -31.34 13.15
N LEU A 211 17.20 -31.51 14.47
CA LEU A 211 17.79 -32.68 15.12
C LEU A 211 17.07 -33.99 14.77
N ASN A 212 15.76 -33.95 14.52
CA ASN A 212 15.01 -35.11 14.02
C ASN A 212 15.43 -35.50 12.60
N ALA A 213 15.91 -34.55 11.81
CA ALA A 213 16.38 -34.77 10.44
C ALA A 213 17.90 -35.06 10.37
N TRP A 214 18.60 -35.16 11.50
CA TRP A 214 20.06 -35.25 11.54
C TRP A 214 20.62 -36.44 10.74
N GLY A 215 21.63 -36.17 9.92
CA GLY A 215 22.28 -37.15 9.05
C GLY A 215 21.45 -37.61 7.85
N THR A 216 20.28 -37.00 7.62
CA THR A 216 19.42 -37.28 6.45
C THR A 216 19.66 -36.27 5.33
N ALA A 217 19.13 -36.54 4.14
CA ALA A 217 19.10 -35.59 3.01
C ALA A 217 17.77 -34.80 2.95
N ALA A 218 17.15 -34.53 4.10
CA ALA A 218 15.89 -33.80 4.16
C ALA A 218 16.12 -32.33 3.76
N ALA A 219 15.75 -32.00 2.52
CA ALA A 219 15.94 -30.66 1.95
C ALA A 219 15.32 -29.51 2.77
N ALA A 220 14.29 -29.80 3.57
CA ALA A 220 13.69 -28.80 4.46
C ALA A 220 14.63 -28.39 5.62
N ALA A 221 15.47 -29.31 6.12
CA ALA A 221 16.38 -29.06 7.24
C ALA A 221 17.85 -28.90 6.81
N ASP A 222 18.16 -29.11 5.53
CA ASP A 222 19.47 -28.84 4.91
C ASP A 222 19.53 -27.35 4.52
N LEU A 223 19.88 -26.53 5.50
CA LEU A 223 19.88 -25.08 5.40
C LEU A 223 21.05 -24.53 4.56
N ASN A 224 22.12 -25.30 4.43
CA ASN A 224 23.29 -24.93 3.65
C ASN A 224 23.31 -25.56 2.23
N GLY A 225 22.44 -26.53 1.97
CA GLY A 225 22.24 -27.15 0.66
C GLY A 225 23.34 -28.14 0.24
N ASN A 226 24.08 -28.71 1.19
CA ASN A 226 25.16 -29.67 0.89
C ASN A 226 24.67 -31.11 0.69
N GLY A 227 23.38 -31.36 0.88
CA GLY A 227 22.73 -32.66 0.73
C GLY A 227 22.70 -33.51 2.01
N VAL A 228 23.14 -33.00 3.16
CA VAL A 228 23.08 -33.69 4.46
C VAL A 228 22.84 -32.72 5.61
N VAL A 229 21.87 -33.04 6.48
CA VAL A 229 21.60 -32.26 7.69
C VAL A 229 22.65 -32.56 8.75
N ASP A 230 23.51 -31.60 9.07
CA ASP A 230 24.59 -31.76 10.05
C ASP A 230 24.88 -30.49 10.88
N ALA A 231 26.07 -30.45 11.49
CA ALA A 231 26.48 -29.34 12.35
C ALA A 231 26.59 -28.00 11.60
N SER A 232 26.80 -28.01 10.28
CA SER A 232 26.77 -26.81 9.46
C SER A 232 25.36 -26.21 9.37
N ASP A 233 24.32 -27.05 9.27
CA ASP A 233 22.92 -26.59 9.30
C ASP A 233 22.52 -26.08 10.69
N LEU A 234 22.96 -26.76 11.75
CA LEU A 234 22.76 -26.27 13.12
C LEU A 234 23.38 -24.87 13.31
N THR A 235 24.57 -24.65 12.75
CA THR A 235 25.24 -23.34 12.82
C THR A 235 24.44 -22.27 12.06
N ALA A 236 23.91 -22.62 10.88
CA ALA A 236 23.05 -21.73 10.10
C ALA A 236 21.76 -21.37 10.87
N MET A 237 21.11 -22.35 11.51
CA MET A 237 19.92 -22.14 12.34
C MET A 237 20.21 -21.22 13.53
N LEU A 238 21.28 -21.48 14.29
CA LEU A 238 21.65 -20.66 15.46
C LEU A 238 22.00 -19.22 15.06
N SER A 239 22.52 -19.02 13.85
CA SER A 239 22.79 -17.68 13.30
C SER A 239 21.50 -16.92 12.95
N ALA A 240 20.39 -17.64 12.75
CA ALA A 240 19.07 -17.11 12.45
C ALA A 240 18.12 -17.11 13.67
N TRP A 241 18.62 -17.41 14.88
CA TRP A 241 17.79 -17.57 16.07
C TRP A 241 17.05 -16.28 16.44
N GLY A 242 15.73 -16.36 16.59
CA GLY A 242 14.88 -15.21 16.89
C GLY A 242 13.66 -15.11 15.97
N GLY A 243 13.04 -13.93 15.95
CA GLY A 243 11.85 -13.67 15.15
C GLY A 243 12.16 -13.54 13.66
N CYS A 244 11.22 -14.06 12.87
CA CYS A 244 10.97 -13.69 11.49
C CYS A 244 9.89 -12.59 11.46
#